data_AF-A0A7W9LZ23-F1
#
_entry.id   AF-A0A7W9LZ23-F1
#
_cell.length_a   1.000
_cell.length_b   1.000
_cell.length_c   1.000
_cell.angle_alpha   90.00
_cell.angle_beta   90.00
_cell.angle_gamma   90.00
#
_symmetry.space_group_name_H-M   'P 1'
#
loop_
_entity.id
_entity.type
_entity.pdbx_description
1 polymer ?
#
loop_
_entity_poly.entity_id
_entity_poly.type
_entity_poly.pdbx_seq_one_letter_code
_entity_poly.pdbx_strand_id
1 'polypeptide(L)'
;MADFKISLHPATGHGQYGLSDTVRAQVRPGDRQALSRWQLSTDERLPGWTPWYILQFPESELVDVPVTSSASQVIVDAPPPGMSIHVLVLVSGPGVSLPVEVQDYVIATLSRANGGSVALVTVPSPFDPASLTDVAQPPVGLTPWAIPGLQGEPEPFGWIVDAGLDGTRRSTEYNSSARAQRTAEDFSFPDFPGRLVPWDEKPDWFDDRGLLCALLLVPVAGEAQLFIDFRARCNHQHLAGDALQLVEAARSGQLDHGWSRLANGDLWTGISTARVLAELGGMTEDQWAVGPGQAQPDDEDPGV
;
A
#
# COMPACT_ATOMS: atom_id res chain seq x y z
N MET A 1 -17.64 3.42 3.67
CA MET A 1 -17.37 2.46 2.56
C MET A 1 -16.21 3.05 1.78
N ALA A 2 -15.06 2.37 1.76
CA ALA A 2 -13.91 2.85 1.01
C ALA A 2 -14.09 2.47 -0.46
N ASP A 3 -14.38 3.46 -1.30
CA ASP A 3 -14.51 3.29 -2.74
C ASP A 3 -13.16 3.60 -3.41
N PHE A 4 -12.44 2.57 -3.86
CA PHE A 4 -11.23 2.75 -4.66
C PHE A 4 -11.54 2.73 -6.15
N LYS A 5 -10.68 3.38 -6.93
CA LYS A 5 -10.78 3.46 -8.38
C LYS A 5 -9.56 2.83 -9.02
N ILE A 6 -9.76 1.69 -9.67
CA ILE A 6 -8.81 1.17 -10.65
C ILE A 6 -9.16 1.79 -12.00
N SER A 7 -8.21 2.46 -12.63
CA SER A 7 -8.36 2.90 -14.02
C SER A 7 -7.38 2.16 -14.91
N LEU A 8 -7.90 1.48 -15.92
CA LEU A 8 -7.10 0.81 -16.93
C LEU A 8 -7.06 1.73 -18.16
N HIS A 9 -5.87 2.12 -18.61
CA HIS A 9 -5.65 3.04 -19.72
C HIS A 9 -5.05 2.30 -20.94
N PRO A 10 -5.89 1.62 -21.74
CA PRO A 10 -5.44 0.86 -22.91
C PRO A 10 -4.58 1.68 -23.88
N ALA A 11 -4.93 2.95 -24.10
CA ALA A 11 -4.28 3.81 -25.08
C ALA A 11 -2.83 4.11 -24.71
N THR A 12 -2.52 4.17 -23.42
CA THR A 12 -1.16 4.38 -22.92
C THR A 12 -0.50 3.06 -22.50
N GLY A 13 -1.23 1.94 -22.47
CA GLY A 13 -0.72 0.64 -22.02
C GLY A 13 -0.55 0.51 -20.50
N HIS A 14 -1.08 1.45 -19.71
CA HIS A 14 -0.86 1.50 -18.27
C HIS A 14 -2.14 1.30 -17.46
N GLY A 15 -2.03 0.67 -16.29
CA GLY A 15 -3.03 0.72 -15.23
C GLY A 15 -2.66 1.78 -14.21
N GLN A 16 -3.65 2.30 -13.48
CA GLN A 16 -3.43 3.14 -12.32
C GLN A 16 -4.39 2.83 -11.18
N TYR A 17 -3.86 2.91 -9.97
CA TYR A 17 -4.61 3.01 -8.73
C TYR A 17 -4.81 4.48 -8.42
N GLY A 18 -6.03 4.80 -8.01
CA GLY A 18 -6.33 6.07 -7.41
C GLY A 18 -7.51 5.95 -6.46
N LEU A 19 -7.72 7.03 -5.73
CA LEU A 19 -8.87 7.17 -4.86
C LEU A 19 -10.03 7.73 -5.68
N SER A 20 -11.25 7.29 -5.38
CA SER A 20 -12.44 8.02 -5.83
C SER A 20 -12.41 9.44 -5.29
N ASP A 21 -13.11 10.39 -5.92
CA ASP A 21 -13.11 11.78 -5.44
C ASP A 21 -13.62 11.89 -3.98
N THR A 22 -14.58 11.04 -3.63
CA THR A 22 -15.12 10.92 -2.27
C THR A 22 -14.06 10.48 -1.26
N VAL A 23 -13.26 9.46 -1.58
CA VAL A 23 -12.19 8.97 -0.70
C VAL A 23 -10.99 9.91 -0.72
N ARG A 24 -10.67 10.51 -1.86
CA ARG A 24 -9.60 11.50 -2.02
C ARG A 24 -9.78 12.71 -1.09
N ALA A 25 -11.02 13.10 -0.79
CA ALA A 25 -11.29 14.18 0.16
C ALA A 25 -10.98 13.81 1.61
N GLN A 26 -11.01 12.52 1.95
CA GLN A 26 -10.90 11.97 3.31
C GLN A 26 -9.49 11.45 3.65
N VAL A 27 -8.63 11.26 2.65
CA VAL A 27 -7.22 10.91 2.88
C VAL A 27 -6.35 12.14 3.10
N ARG A 28 -5.17 11.91 3.72
CA ARG A 28 -4.17 12.93 4.00
C ARG A 28 -3.68 13.60 2.70
N PRO A 29 -3.29 14.89 2.71
CA PRO A 29 -2.93 15.64 1.50
C PRO A 29 -1.89 14.97 0.59
N GLY A 30 -0.87 14.31 1.16
CA GLY A 30 0.15 13.59 0.41
C GLY A 30 -0.37 12.32 -0.27
N ASP A 31 -1.38 11.69 0.32
CA ASP A 31 -2.02 10.49 -0.20
C ASP A 31 -3.04 10.79 -1.31
N ARG A 32 -3.47 12.05 -1.43
CA ARG A 32 -4.42 12.46 -2.49
C ARG A 32 -3.81 12.36 -3.89
N GLN A 33 -2.52 12.62 -3.99
CA GLN A 33 -1.76 12.62 -5.24
C GLN A 33 -1.09 11.28 -5.53
N ALA A 34 -1.13 10.37 -4.55
CA ALA A 34 -0.64 9.02 -4.66
C ALA A 34 -1.34 8.32 -5.84
N LEU A 35 -0.56 7.99 -6.88
CA LEU A 35 -0.98 7.18 -8.01
C LEU A 35 0.06 6.06 -8.20
N SER A 36 -0.35 4.81 -8.00
CA SER A 36 0.46 3.67 -8.42
C SER A 36 0.12 3.34 -9.87
N ARG A 37 1.07 3.57 -10.78
CA ARG A 37 0.96 3.17 -12.18
C ARG A 37 1.72 1.88 -12.40
N TRP A 38 1.21 1.04 -13.29
CA TRP A 38 1.91 -0.16 -13.73
C TRP A 38 1.66 -0.40 -15.21
N GLN A 39 2.58 -1.12 -15.86
CA GLN A 39 2.39 -1.57 -17.22
C GLN A 39 1.34 -2.68 -17.24
N LEU A 40 0.37 -2.58 -18.14
CA LEU A 40 -0.61 -3.64 -18.33
C LEU A 40 0.06 -4.87 -18.95
N SER A 41 -0.29 -6.05 -18.43
CA SER A 41 0.14 -7.30 -19.04
C SER A 41 -0.36 -7.38 -20.48
N THR A 42 0.47 -7.95 -21.36
CA THR A 42 0.11 -8.34 -22.72
C THR A 42 -0.06 -9.85 -22.86
N ASP A 43 0.16 -10.60 -21.78
CA ASP A 43 0.19 -12.06 -21.79
C ASP A 43 -1.23 -12.61 -21.86
N GLU A 44 -1.58 -13.15 -23.02
CA GLU A 44 -2.86 -13.81 -23.23
C GLU A 44 -2.97 -15.08 -22.37
N ARG A 45 -4.09 -15.24 -21.66
CA ARG A 45 -4.36 -16.41 -20.80
C ARG A 45 -5.55 -17.24 -21.26
N LEU A 46 -6.47 -16.64 -22.00
CA LEU A 46 -7.50 -17.34 -22.74
C LEU A 46 -7.47 -16.84 -24.18
N PRO A 47 -7.89 -17.64 -25.18
CA PRO A 47 -7.86 -17.23 -26.58
C PRO A 47 -8.47 -15.83 -26.83
N GLY A 48 -7.62 -14.84 -27.16
CA GLY A 48 -7.96 -13.43 -27.37
C GLY A 48 -8.26 -12.60 -26.12
N TRP A 49 -7.97 -13.10 -24.91
CA TRP A 49 -8.19 -12.43 -23.63
C TRP A 49 -6.93 -12.35 -22.76
N THR A 50 -6.66 -11.14 -22.29
CA THR A 50 -5.53 -10.81 -21.43
C THR A 50 -6.03 -10.40 -20.05
N PRO A 51 -5.49 -10.95 -18.95
CA PRO A 51 -5.76 -10.44 -17.61
C PRO A 51 -4.98 -9.14 -17.42
N TRP A 52 -5.70 -8.07 -17.11
CA TRP A 52 -5.07 -6.81 -16.76
C TRP A 52 -4.92 -6.61 -15.28
N TYR A 53 -5.72 -7.33 -14.49
CA TYR A 53 -5.82 -7.09 -13.08
C TYR A 53 -6.50 -8.23 -12.32
N ILE A 54 -6.12 -8.45 -11.07
CA ILE A 54 -6.70 -9.45 -10.17
C ILE A 54 -7.02 -8.81 -8.82
N LEU A 55 -8.25 -8.96 -8.36
CA LEU A 55 -8.60 -8.75 -6.95
C LEU A 55 -8.64 -10.12 -6.26
N GLN A 56 -8.10 -10.22 -5.07
CA GLN A 56 -8.10 -11.42 -4.25
C GLN A 56 -8.76 -11.13 -2.91
N PHE A 57 -9.75 -11.94 -2.56
CA PHE A 57 -10.49 -11.83 -1.31
C PHE A 57 -10.39 -13.17 -0.58
N PRO A 58 -9.51 -13.30 0.42
CA PRO A 58 -9.39 -14.51 1.24
C PRO A 58 -10.58 -14.66 2.20
N GLU A 59 -11.16 -15.86 2.30
CA GLU A 59 -12.26 -16.13 3.24
C GLU A 59 -11.93 -15.69 4.67
N SER A 60 -10.72 -16.01 5.12
CA SER A 60 -10.23 -15.72 6.48
C SER A 60 -10.13 -14.22 6.80
N GLU A 61 -10.21 -13.35 5.80
CA GLU A 61 -10.10 -11.91 5.93
C GLU A 61 -11.44 -11.18 5.69
N LEU A 62 -12.48 -11.90 5.27
CA LEU A 62 -13.79 -11.29 5.04
C LEU A 62 -14.50 -10.99 6.36
N VAL A 63 -15.22 -9.87 6.39
CA VAL A 63 -16.07 -9.47 7.51
C VAL A 63 -17.49 -9.23 7.03
N ASP A 64 -18.45 -9.58 7.87
CA ASP A 64 -19.85 -9.31 7.58
C ASP A 64 -20.11 -7.80 7.62
N VAL A 65 -20.50 -7.25 6.47
CA VAL A 65 -20.92 -5.84 6.34
C VAL A 65 -22.35 -5.77 5.81
N PRO A 66 -23.18 -4.83 6.29
CA PRO A 66 -24.50 -4.62 5.73
C PRO A 66 -24.41 -4.28 4.24
N VAL A 67 -25.01 -5.13 3.39
CA VAL A 67 -25.00 -4.92 1.94
C VAL A 67 -26.14 -3.98 1.55
N THR A 68 -25.80 -2.80 1.06
CA THR A 68 -26.73 -1.98 0.28
C THR A 68 -26.48 -2.24 -1.20
N SER A 69 -27.38 -2.96 -1.86
CA SER A 69 -27.27 -3.23 -3.29
C SER A 69 -27.74 -2.03 -4.11
N SER A 70 -26.99 -1.71 -5.16
CA SER A 70 -27.39 -0.78 -6.22
C SER A 70 -27.35 -1.48 -7.57
N ALA A 71 -28.06 -0.95 -8.57
CA ALA A 71 -28.13 -1.54 -9.92
C ALA A 71 -26.76 -1.61 -10.65
N SER A 72 -25.74 -0.92 -10.14
CA SER A 72 -24.38 -0.90 -10.68
C SER A 72 -23.39 -1.80 -9.95
N GLN A 73 -23.86 -2.62 -9.00
CA GLN A 73 -23.01 -3.51 -8.21
C GLN A 73 -23.29 -4.98 -8.55
N VAL A 74 -22.22 -5.76 -8.52
CA VAL A 74 -22.29 -7.22 -8.61
C VAL A 74 -21.89 -7.78 -7.26
N ILE A 75 -22.76 -8.60 -6.68
CA ILE A 75 -22.49 -9.29 -5.42
C ILE A 75 -21.83 -10.61 -5.76
N VAL A 76 -20.70 -10.89 -5.09
CA VAL A 76 -19.97 -12.14 -5.21
C VAL A 76 -20.07 -12.85 -3.86
N ASP A 77 -20.47 -14.11 -3.88
CA ASP A 77 -20.57 -14.91 -2.65
C ASP A 77 -19.18 -15.14 -2.05
N ALA A 78 -19.12 -15.13 -0.72
CA ALA A 78 -17.90 -15.46 -0.01
C ALA A 78 -17.46 -16.90 -0.34
N PRO A 79 -16.14 -17.15 -0.52
CA PRO A 79 -15.64 -18.49 -0.79
C PRO A 79 -15.76 -19.39 0.45
N PRO A 80 -15.72 -20.73 0.31
CA PRO A 80 -15.71 -21.66 1.45
C PRO A 80 -14.48 -21.48 2.36
N PRO A 81 -14.51 -21.97 3.61
CA PRO A 81 -13.37 -21.90 4.52
C PRO A 81 -12.08 -22.46 3.91
N GLY A 82 -10.97 -21.72 4.10
CA GLY A 82 -9.65 -22.08 3.56
C GLY A 82 -9.45 -21.78 2.07
N MET A 83 -10.37 -21.03 1.46
CA MET A 83 -10.28 -20.60 0.06
C MET A 83 -10.18 -19.07 -0.04
N SER A 84 -9.80 -18.60 -1.21
CA SER A 84 -9.94 -17.22 -1.64
C SER A 84 -10.73 -17.15 -2.94
N ILE A 85 -11.50 -16.08 -3.12
CA ILE A 85 -12.11 -15.74 -4.40
C ILE A 85 -11.25 -14.72 -5.12
N HIS A 86 -10.90 -15.02 -6.36
CA HIS A 86 -10.22 -14.10 -7.25
C HIS A 86 -11.22 -13.49 -8.22
N VAL A 87 -11.22 -12.17 -8.34
CA VAL A 87 -11.95 -11.46 -9.41
C VAL A 87 -10.92 -11.01 -10.44
N LEU A 88 -10.94 -11.65 -11.60
CA LEU A 88 -10.07 -11.33 -12.72
C LEU A 88 -10.74 -10.30 -13.61
N VAL A 89 -10.02 -9.24 -13.96
CA VAL A 89 -10.41 -8.26 -14.97
C VAL A 89 -9.74 -8.66 -16.28
N LEU A 90 -10.49 -9.38 -17.11
CA LEU A 90 -10.05 -9.82 -18.42
C LEU A 90 -10.49 -8.83 -19.50
N VAL A 91 -9.64 -8.62 -20.50
CA VAL A 91 -10.00 -7.79 -21.64
C VAL A 91 -9.73 -8.47 -22.97
N SER A 92 -10.54 -8.13 -23.96
CA SER A 92 -10.40 -8.64 -25.32
C SER A 92 -10.38 -7.55 -26.37
N GLY A 93 -9.87 -7.92 -27.55
CA GLY A 93 -9.99 -7.15 -28.78
C GLY A 93 -11.36 -7.32 -29.47
N PRO A 94 -11.57 -6.62 -30.60
CA PRO A 94 -12.85 -6.65 -31.30
C PRO A 94 -13.18 -8.02 -31.88
N GLY A 95 -14.44 -8.44 -31.79
CA GLY A 95 -14.92 -9.70 -32.36
C GLY A 95 -14.49 -10.96 -31.60
N VAL A 96 -13.83 -10.82 -30.46
CA VAL A 96 -13.43 -11.94 -29.60
C VAL A 96 -14.57 -12.27 -28.63
N SER A 97 -14.98 -13.54 -28.61
CA SER A 97 -15.95 -14.07 -27.64
C SER A 97 -15.23 -14.77 -26.49
N LEU A 98 -15.86 -14.85 -25.32
CA LEU A 98 -15.35 -15.68 -24.24
C LEU A 98 -15.45 -17.16 -24.61
N PRO A 99 -14.42 -17.99 -24.29
CA PRO A 99 -14.54 -19.44 -24.37
C PRO A 99 -15.76 -19.93 -23.58
N VAL A 100 -16.41 -21.00 -24.04
CA VAL A 100 -17.63 -21.53 -23.40
C VAL A 100 -17.31 -22.02 -21.99
N GLU A 101 -16.11 -22.57 -21.81
CA GLU A 101 -15.62 -23.16 -20.57
C GLU A 101 -15.50 -22.16 -19.42
N VAL A 102 -15.43 -20.86 -19.73
CA VAL A 102 -15.31 -19.80 -18.71
C VAL A 102 -16.63 -19.07 -18.45
N GLN A 103 -17.69 -19.33 -19.22
CA GLN A 103 -18.95 -18.59 -19.13
C GLN A 103 -19.60 -18.67 -17.75
N ASP A 104 -19.54 -19.84 -17.10
CA ASP A 104 -20.13 -20.06 -15.78
C ASP A 104 -19.43 -19.26 -14.66
N TYR A 105 -18.21 -18.78 -14.92
CA TYR A 105 -17.42 -17.98 -13.98
C TYR A 105 -17.56 -16.48 -14.22
N VAL A 106 -18.27 -16.05 -15.27
CA VAL A 106 -18.39 -14.64 -15.66
C VAL A 106 -19.51 -14.00 -14.87
N ILE A 107 -19.16 -13.02 -14.05
CA ILE A 107 -20.11 -12.29 -13.20
C ILE A 107 -20.57 -10.97 -13.83
N ALA A 108 -19.79 -10.42 -14.77
CA ALA A 108 -20.18 -9.22 -15.51
C ALA A 108 -19.40 -9.10 -16.83
N THR A 109 -20.00 -8.43 -17.80
CA THR A 109 -19.32 -8.01 -19.03
C THR A 109 -19.65 -6.57 -19.36
N LEU A 110 -18.68 -5.86 -19.92
CA LEU A 110 -18.81 -4.48 -20.37
C LEU A 110 -18.22 -4.34 -21.77
N SER A 111 -18.97 -3.76 -22.69
CA SER A 111 -18.48 -3.45 -24.04
C SER A 111 -17.48 -2.30 -24.00
N ARG A 112 -16.45 -2.37 -24.85
CA ARG A 112 -15.43 -1.33 -25.01
C ARG A 112 -15.69 -0.54 -26.28
N ALA A 113 -15.34 0.75 -26.27
CA ALA A 113 -15.52 1.63 -27.43
C ALA A 113 -14.76 1.18 -28.69
N ASN A 114 -13.67 0.41 -28.53
CA ASN A 114 -12.92 -0.15 -29.65
C ASN A 114 -13.58 -1.40 -30.27
N GLY A 115 -14.72 -1.87 -29.74
CA GLY A 115 -15.43 -3.07 -30.19
C GLY A 115 -15.04 -4.36 -29.47
N GLY A 116 -14.09 -4.32 -28.53
CA GLY A 116 -13.77 -5.44 -27.64
C GLY A 116 -14.63 -5.44 -26.37
N SER A 117 -14.24 -6.26 -25.40
CA SER A 117 -14.98 -6.43 -24.14
C SER A 117 -14.07 -6.43 -22.91
N VAL A 118 -14.64 -6.08 -21.76
CA VAL A 118 -14.11 -6.36 -20.43
C VAL A 118 -15.00 -7.42 -19.81
N ALA A 119 -14.42 -8.45 -19.20
CA ALA A 119 -15.14 -9.47 -18.45
C ALA A 119 -14.61 -9.52 -17.03
N LEU A 120 -15.51 -9.59 -16.06
CA LEU A 120 -15.20 -9.90 -14.68
C LEU A 120 -15.46 -11.39 -14.46
N VAL A 121 -14.42 -12.12 -14.05
CA VAL A 121 -14.48 -13.56 -13.85
C VAL A 121 -14.10 -13.89 -12.41
N THR A 122 -14.92 -14.69 -11.74
CA THR A 122 -14.66 -15.15 -10.37
C THR A 122 -14.09 -16.56 -10.36
N VAL A 123 -12.93 -16.75 -9.75
CA VAL A 123 -12.27 -18.05 -9.63
C VAL A 123 -11.93 -18.33 -8.17
N PRO A 124 -12.50 -19.36 -7.54
CA PRO A 124 -12.07 -19.79 -6.22
C PRO A 124 -10.74 -20.53 -6.30
N SER A 125 -9.87 -20.33 -5.32
CA SER A 125 -8.60 -21.05 -5.19
C SER A 125 -8.29 -21.35 -3.72
N PRO A 126 -7.54 -22.43 -3.41
CA PRO A 126 -7.03 -22.66 -2.06
C PRO A 126 -6.17 -21.49 -1.60
N PHE A 127 -6.33 -21.10 -0.33
CA PHE A 127 -5.59 -19.98 0.23
C PHE A 127 -4.94 -20.38 1.55
N ASP A 128 -3.65 -20.08 1.67
CA ASP A 128 -2.92 -20.20 2.93
C ASP A 128 -2.85 -18.84 3.62
N PRO A 129 -3.53 -18.64 4.76
CA PRO A 129 -3.49 -17.38 5.51
C PRO A 129 -2.07 -16.95 5.93
N ALA A 130 -1.14 -17.90 6.08
CA ALA A 130 0.25 -17.60 6.43
C ALA A 130 0.97 -16.81 5.31
N SER A 131 0.54 -16.95 4.06
CA SER A 131 1.13 -16.23 2.92
C SER A 131 1.03 -14.71 3.06
N LEU A 132 -0.01 -14.20 3.71
CA LEU A 132 -0.19 -12.77 3.96
C LEU A 132 0.75 -12.19 5.02
N THR A 133 1.36 -13.06 5.84
CA THR A 133 2.37 -12.66 6.82
C THR A 133 3.69 -12.35 6.11
N ASP A 134 4.02 -13.12 5.07
CA ASP A 134 5.22 -12.91 4.24
C ASP A 134 5.09 -11.71 3.30
N VAL A 135 3.90 -11.42 2.75
CA VAL A 135 3.71 -10.24 1.87
C VAL A 135 3.79 -8.90 2.63
N ALA A 136 3.77 -8.93 3.96
CA ALA A 136 4.04 -7.75 4.79
C ALA A 136 5.54 -7.37 4.86
N GLN A 137 6.41 -8.25 4.38
CA GLN A 137 7.81 -7.98 4.04
C GLN A 137 7.90 -8.07 2.52
N PRO A 138 7.51 -7.02 1.78
CA PRO A 138 7.50 -7.06 0.33
C PRO A 138 8.88 -7.49 -0.18
N PRO A 139 8.95 -8.38 -1.19
CA PRO A 139 10.19 -8.61 -1.90
C PRO A 139 10.79 -7.27 -2.35
N VAL A 140 12.11 -7.12 -2.21
CA VAL A 140 12.87 -5.95 -2.66
C VAL A 140 12.40 -5.55 -4.07
N GLY A 141 11.90 -4.31 -4.22
CA GLY A 141 11.40 -3.76 -5.49
C GLY A 141 9.87 -3.63 -5.62
N LEU A 142 9.08 -4.23 -4.73
CA LEU A 142 7.64 -3.97 -4.65
C LEU A 142 7.38 -3.02 -3.48
N THR A 143 7.18 -1.73 -3.72
CA THR A 143 6.62 -0.87 -2.66
C THR A 143 5.16 -1.30 -2.46
N PRO A 144 4.79 -1.93 -1.33
CA PRO A 144 3.41 -2.29 -1.07
C PRO A 144 2.66 -0.98 -1.01
N TRP A 145 1.75 -0.81 -1.96
CA TRP A 145 0.85 0.32 -1.93
C TRP A 145 -0.22 -0.01 -0.89
N ALA A 146 0.10 0.20 0.38
CA ALA A 146 -0.90 0.20 1.43
C ALA A 146 -1.80 1.42 1.19
N ILE A 147 -3.11 1.21 1.08
CA ILE A 147 -4.05 2.32 1.00
C ILE A 147 -3.96 3.08 2.33
N PRO A 148 -3.66 4.38 2.30
CA PRO A 148 -3.57 5.17 3.51
C PRO A 148 -4.95 5.26 4.16
N GLY A 149 -4.99 4.97 5.47
CA GLY A 149 -6.23 4.96 6.23
C GLY A 149 -6.94 6.32 6.20
N LEU A 150 -8.27 6.29 6.21
CA LEU A 150 -9.10 7.50 6.28
C LEU A 150 -8.89 8.22 7.62
N GLN A 151 -8.88 9.55 7.58
CA GLN A 151 -8.74 10.35 8.80
C GLN A 151 -9.97 10.17 9.71
N GLY A 152 -9.75 9.62 10.92
CA GLY A 152 -10.78 9.55 11.97
C GLY A 152 -11.69 8.32 11.95
N GLU A 153 -11.50 7.39 11.00
CA GLU A 153 -12.26 6.14 10.93
C GLU A 153 -11.27 4.96 10.91
N PRO A 154 -11.36 4.01 11.86
CA PRO A 154 -10.61 2.76 11.74
C PRO A 154 -11.21 1.98 10.56
N GLU A 155 -10.57 2.05 9.40
CA GLU A 155 -10.96 1.21 8.26
C GLU A 155 -10.87 -0.25 8.68
N PRO A 156 -11.90 -1.10 8.44
CA PRO A 156 -11.88 -2.50 8.85
C PRO A 156 -11.08 -3.41 7.91
N PHE A 157 -10.61 -2.89 6.78
CA PHE A 157 -9.81 -3.63 5.80
C PHE A 157 -8.66 -2.79 5.24
N GLY A 158 -7.61 -3.45 4.77
CA GLY A 158 -6.50 -2.88 4.03
C GLY A 158 -6.19 -3.72 2.78
N TRP A 159 -5.23 -3.26 1.98
CA TRP A 159 -4.86 -3.92 0.73
C TRP A 159 -3.36 -4.09 0.59
N ILE A 160 -2.95 -5.25 0.08
CA ILE A 160 -1.59 -5.50 -0.36
C ILE A 160 -1.59 -5.58 -1.87
N VAL A 161 -0.70 -4.83 -2.52
CA VAL A 161 -0.55 -4.83 -3.98
C VAL A 161 0.75 -5.51 -4.34
N ASP A 162 0.68 -6.59 -5.09
CA ASP A 162 1.84 -7.31 -5.61
C ASP A 162 1.75 -7.55 -7.12
N ALA A 163 2.87 -7.94 -7.71
CA ALA A 163 2.84 -8.60 -9.00
C ALA A 163 2.56 -10.08 -8.75
N GLY A 164 1.50 -10.61 -9.34
CA GLY A 164 1.26 -12.05 -9.38
C GLY A 164 2.43 -12.78 -10.04
N LEU A 165 2.49 -14.10 -9.84
CA LEU A 165 3.55 -14.97 -10.37
C LEU A 165 3.72 -14.87 -11.90
N ASP A 166 2.72 -14.35 -12.58
CA ASP A 166 2.60 -14.22 -14.02
C ASP A 166 2.79 -12.77 -14.51
N GLY A 167 3.24 -11.87 -13.63
CA GLY A 167 3.41 -10.44 -13.91
C GLY A 167 2.10 -9.64 -13.86
N THR A 168 0.94 -10.28 -13.73
CA THR A 168 -0.34 -9.59 -13.61
C THR A 168 -0.43 -8.91 -12.26
N ARG A 169 -0.82 -7.63 -12.22
CA ARG A 169 -0.98 -6.92 -10.95
C ARG A 169 -2.15 -7.51 -10.15
N ARG A 170 -1.92 -7.77 -8.87
CA ARG A 170 -2.91 -8.29 -7.94
C ARG A 170 -3.03 -7.40 -6.70
N SER A 171 -4.27 -7.22 -6.25
CA SER A 171 -4.58 -6.64 -4.94
C SER A 171 -5.25 -7.68 -4.07
N THR A 172 -4.72 -7.89 -2.88
CA THR A 172 -5.30 -8.78 -1.88
C THR A 172 -5.86 -7.95 -0.73
N GLU A 173 -7.16 -8.07 -0.50
CA GLU A 173 -7.82 -7.45 0.66
C GLU A 173 -7.47 -8.24 1.92
N TYR A 174 -7.25 -7.53 3.03
CA TYR A 174 -7.06 -8.13 4.34
C TYR A 174 -7.88 -7.38 5.39
N ASN A 175 -8.28 -8.07 6.46
CA ASN A 175 -8.95 -7.46 7.59
C ASN A 175 -7.92 -6.72 8.43
N SER A 176 -7.93 -5.40 8.33
CA SER A 176 -7.00 -4.54 9.06
C SER A 176 -7.25 -4.63 10.55
N SER A 177 -8.47 -4.92 11.03
CA SER A 177 -8.82 -5.00 12.45
C SER A 177 -8.40 -6.33 13.08
N ALA A 178 -8.55 -7.44 12.36
CA ALA A 178 -7.99 -8.73 12.76
C ALA A 178 -6.46 -8.69 12.77
N ARG A 179 -5.87 -7.89 11.88
CA ARG A 179 -4.43 -7.65 11.79
C ARG A 179 -3.95 -6.41 12.55
N ALA A 180 -4.83 -5.62 13.16
CA ALA A 180 -4.52 -4.41 13.93
C ALA A 180 -3.94 -4.75 15.31
N GLN A 181 -3.79 -6.03 15.61
CA GLN A 181 -2.94 -6.50 16.70
C GLN A 181 -1.47 -6.60 16.28
N ARG A 182 -1.03 -5.87 15.25
CA ARG A 182 0.40 -5.62 15.05
C ARG A 182 0.89 -4.67 16.12
N THR A 183 1.43 -5.25 17.17
CA THR A 183 2.15 -4.53 18.20
C THR A 183 3.54 -4.15 17.66
N ALA A 184 4.22 -3.23 18.32
CA ALA A 184 5.64 -2.98 18.04
C ALA A 184 6.51 -4.25 18.18
N GLU A 185 5.98 -5.32 18.79
CA GLU A 185 6.64 -6.61 18.97
C GLU A 185 6.63 -7.46 17.68
N ASP A 186 5.66 -7.25 16.77
CA ASP A 186 5.58 -7.96 15.49
C ASP A 186 6.60 -7.48 14.46
N PHE A 187 7.11 -6.25 14.64
CA PHE A 187 8.30 -5.76 13.97
C PHE A 187 9.43 -5.68 15.00
N SER A 188 10.07 -6.81 15.25
CA SER A 188 11.34 -6.77 15.96
C SER A 188 12.31 -5.91 15.14
N PHE A 189 12.66 -4.75 15.66
CA PHE A 189 13.83 -3.98 15.24
C PHE A 189 14.96 -4.28 16.23
N PRO A 190 15.56 -5.49 16.18
CA PRO A 190 16.51 -5.95 17.20
C PRO A 190 17.70 -4.99 17.36
N ASP A 191 18.02 -4.22 16.31
CA ASP A 191 19.15 -3.31 16.27
C ASP A 191 18.80 -1.87 16.71
N PHE A 192 17.52 -1.53 16.97
CA PHE A 192 17.16 -0.19 17.44
C PHE A 192 17.31 -0.10 18.97
N PRO A 193 18.20 0.76 19.50
CA PRO A 193 18.58 0.78 20.92
C PRO A 193 17.60 1.59 21.79
N GLY A 194 16.36 1.81 21.31
CA GLY A 194 15.35 2.63 21.94
C GLY A 194 13.99 1.94 22.01
N ARG A 195 13.00 2.67 22.50
CA ARG A 195 11.63 2.18 22.61
C ARG A 195 10.87 2.38 21.31
N LEU A 196 10.27 1.31 20.81
CA LEU A 196 9.32 1.36 19.71
C LEU A 196 7.93 1.70 20.26
N VAL A 197 7.24 2.62 19.60
CA VAL A 197 5.92 3.11 20.02
C VAL A 197 4.97 3.15 18.82
N PRO A 198 3.70 2.70 18.96
CA PRO A 198 2.71 2.86 17.90
C PRO A 198 2.47 4.34 17.55
N TRP A 199 2.19 4.66 16.29
CA TRP A 199 1.89 6.04 15.86
C TRP A 199 0.77 6.71 16.63
N ASP A 200 -0.26 5.94 17.01
CA ASP A 200 -1.43 6.47 17.70
C ASP A 200 -1.11 6.92 19.14
N GLU A 201 0.06 6.56 19.68
CA GLU A 201 0.61 7.04 20.95
C GLU A 201 1.60 8.21 20.79
N LYS A 202 1.73 8.78 19.60
CA LYS A 202 2.63 9.92 19.36
C LYS A 202 2.26 11.13 20.22
N PRO A 203 3.22 12.02 20.55
CA PRO A 203 2.93 13.18 21.37
C PRO A 203 1.92 14.13 20.72
N ASP A 204 1.03 14.72 21.52
CA ASP A 204 -0.03 15.63 21.05
C ASP A 204 0.50 16.91 20.37
N TRP A 205 1.71 17.35 20.73
CA TRP A 205 2.36 18.51 20.11
C TRP A 205 2.81 18.23 18.67
N PHE A 206 2.95 16.95 18.30
CA PHE A 206 3.36 16.56 16.98
C PHE A 206 2.12 16.54 16.08
N ASP A 207 1.93 17.64 15.35
CA ASP A 207 0.87 17.76 14.36
C ASP A 207 1.15 16.79 13.20
N ASP A 208 0.12 16.03 12.81
CA ASP A 208 0.27 14.87 11.93
C ASP A 208 0.76 15.31 10.54
N ARG A 209 2.08 15.33 10.33
CA ARG A 209 2.66 15.48 9.00
C ARG A 209 2.40 14.17 8.27
N GLY A 210 1.27 14.13 7.55
CA GLY A 210 0.64 12.92 7.02
C GLY A 210 1.42 12.10 5.97
N LEU A 211 2.75 12.13 6.00
CA LEU A 211 3.66 11.44 5.08
C LEU A 211 4.91 10.87 5.77
N LEU A 212 4.96 10.90 7.10
CA LEU A 212 6.08 10.33 7.85
C LEU A 212 5.90 8.83 8.04
N CYS A 213 6.98 8.08 7.81
CA CYS A 213 7.09 6.68 8.21
C CYS A 213 7.20 6.55 9.72
N ALA A 214 7.94 7.49 10.33
CA ALA A 214 8.16 7.51 11.75
C ALA A 214 8.49 8.91 12.26
N LEU A 215 8.33 9.08 13.57
CA LEU A 215 8.77 10.21 14.35
C LEU A 215 9.82 9.66 15.31
N LEU A 216 11.02 10.21 15.25
CA LEU A 216 12.09 9.88 16.17
C LEU A 216 12.20 11.00 17.20
N LEU A 217 12.06 10.66 18.48
CA LEU A 217 12.30 11.53 19.62
C LEU A 217 13.55 11.03 20.36
N VAL A 218 14.51 11.93 20.56
CA VAL A 218 15.75 11.67 21.30
C VAL A 218 15.79 12.60 22.51
N PRO A 219 15.35 12.10 23.69
CA PRO A 219 15.38 12.89 24.91
C PRO A 219 16.79 13.30 25.31
N VAL A 220 16.94 14.46 25.96
CA VAL A 220 18.23 14.89 26.57
C VAL A 220 18.68 13.88 27.62
N ALA A 221 17.72 13.33 28.37
CA ALA A 221 17.93 12.28 29.34
C ALA A 221 16.86 11.21 29.14
N GLY A 222 17.29 9.99 28.77
CA GLY A 222 16.39 8.86 28.57
C GLY A 222 16.74 8.01 27.35
N GLU A 223 15.83 7.08 27.04
CA GLU A 223 15.89 6.26 25.84
C GLU A 223 15.27 7.01 24.65
N ALA A 224 15.81 6.78 23.45
CA ALA A 224 15.18 7.27 22.22
C ALA A 224 13.84 6.56 22.01
N GLN A 225 12.86 7.26 21.47
CA GLN A 225 11.53 6.74 21.16
C GLN A 225 11.29 6.86 19.66
N LEU A 226 10.93 5.76 19.02
CA LEU A 226 10.57 5.70 17.61
C LEU A 226 9.08 5.41 17.49
N PHE A 227 8.30 6.42 17.12
CA PHE A 227 6.87 6.31 16.86
C PHE A 227 6.68 5.93 15.40
N ILE A 228 6.09 4.77 15.12
CA ILE A 228 6.05 4.20 13.76
C ILE A 228 4.64 4.26 13.20
N ASP A 229 4.47 4.91 12.04
CA ASP A 229 3.23 4.85 11.27
C ASP A 229 3.27 3.63 10.35
N PHE A 230 2.67 2.54 10.81
CA PHE A 230 2.51 1.32 10.01
C PHE A 230 1.55 1.49 8.83
N ARG A 231 0.81 2.61 8.76
CA ARG A 231 -0.04 2.95 7.62
C ARG A 231 0.71 3.76 6.56
N ALA A 232 1.91 4.26 6.86
CA ALA A 232 2.66 5.09 5.94
C ALA A 232 3.22 4.27 4.76
N ARG A 233 3.33 4.93 3.59
CA ARG A 233 3.81 4.35 2.33
C ARG A 233 5.33 4.22 2.29
N CYS A 234 5.89 3.55 3.29
CA CYS A 234 7.33 3.43 3.49
C CYS A 234 7.77 1.98 3.45
N ASN A 235 9.02 1.75 3.02
CA ASN A 235 9.67 0.49 3.29
C ASN A 235 10.21 0.52 4.72
N HIS A 236 9.51 -0.14 5.65
CA HIS A 236 9.92 -0.20 7.05
C HIS A 236 11.13 -1.12 7.30
N GLN A 237 11.62 -1.86 6.32
CA GLN A 237 12.78 -2.77 6.45
C GLN A 237 14.06 -2.05 6.88
N HIS A 238 14.27 -0.83 6.38
CA HIS A 238 15.45 -0.01 6.70
C HIS A 238 15.23 0.95 7.87
N LEU A 239 13.98 1.09 8.33
CA LEU A 239 13.58 2.14 9.26
C LEU A 239 14.38 2.11 10.57
N ALA A 240 14.69 0.93 11.11
CA ALA A 240 15.51 0.85 12.31
C ALA A 240 16.97 1.21 12.11
N GLY A 241 17.55 0.83 10.97
CA GLY A 241 18.91 1.22 10.61
C GLY A 241 19.02 2.73 10.47
N ASP A 242 18.06 3.35 9.78
CA ASP A 242 17.99 4.80 9.61
C ASP A 242 17.76 5.50 10.94
N ALA A 243 16.83 5.00 11.76
CA ALA A 243 16.55 5.55 13.09
C ALA A 243 17.77 5.44 14.02
N LEU A 244 18.50 4.32 13.99
CA LEU A 244 19.74 4.14 14.76
C LEU A 244 20.79 5.18 14.37
N GLN A 245 21.04 5.36 13.07
CA GLN A 245 22.00 6.35 12.58
C GLN A 245 21.63 7.77 13.01
N LEU A 246 20.34 8.10 12.96
CA LEU A 246 19.83 9.39 13.43
C LEU A 246 20.01 9.57 14.95
N VAL A 247 19.81 8.51 15.75
CA VAL A 247 20.11 8.54 17.20
C VAL A 247 21.60 8.78 17.45
N GLU A 248 22.48 8.13 16.70
CA GLU A 248 23.94 8.32 16.81
C GLU A 248 24.39 9.72 16.39
N ALA A 249 23.82 10.24 15.30
CA ALA A 249 24.03 11.61 14.84
C ALA A 249 23.59 12.63 15.91
N ALA A 250 22.43 12.41 16.53
CA ALA A 250 21.93 13.28 17.59
C ALA A 250 22.84 13.26 18.83
N ARG A 251 23.29 12.07 19.25
CA ARG A 251 24.18 11.90 20.41
C ARG A 251 25.58 12.46 20.18
N SER A 252 26.07 12.43 18.93
CA SER A 252 27.38 13.00 18.56
C SER A 252 27.33 14.48 18.20
N GLY A 253 26.14 15.10 18.22
CA GLY A 253 25.95 16.52 17.88
C GLY A 253 26.06 16.81 16.38
N GLN A 254 26.00 15.79 15.53
CA GLN A 254 26.01 15.88 14.07
C GLN A 254 24.59 16.08 13.54
N LEU A 255 23.95 17.19 13.93
CA LEU A 255 22.59 17.51 13.53
C LEU A 255 22.60 18.22 12.16
N ASP A 256 21.76 17.75 11.25
CA ASP A 256 21.43 18.45 10.01
C ASP A 256 20.22 19.40 10.17
N HIS A 257 19.73 19.95 9.06
CA HIS A 257 18.63 20.92 9.03
C HIS A 257 17.24 20.34 9.37
N GLY A 258 17.09 19.02 9.39
CA GLY A 258 15.81 18.38 9.69
C GLY A 258 15.50 18.18 11.16
N TRP A 259 16.47 18.39 12.03
CA TRP A 259 16.28 18.29 13.46
C TRP A 259 15.60 19.51 14.03
N SER A 260 14.65 19.26 14.92
CA SER A 260 13.99 20.29 15.71
C SER A 260 14.23 20.04 17.20
N ARG A 261 14.28 21.12 17.97
CA ARG A 261 14.47 21.07 19.43
C ARG A 261 13.20 21.49 20.14
N LEU A 262 12.77 20.67 21.11
CA LEU A 262 11.67 20.99 22.01
C LEU A 262 12.12 21.94 23.13
N ALA A 263 11.15 22.58 23.79
CA ALA A 263 11.43 23.53 24.88
C ALA A 263 12.17 22.91 26.08
N ASN A 264 11.99 21.60 26.30
CA ASN A 264 12.69 20.83 27.33
C ASN A 264 14.12 20.41 26.91
N GLY A 265 14.54 20.76 25.70
CA GLY A 265 15.85 20.46 25.14
C GLY A 265 15.90 19.18 24.30
N ASP A 266 14.84 18.36 24.30
CA ASP A 266 14.79 17.12 23.53
C ASP A 266 14.88 17.41 22.03
N LEU A 267 15.42 16.45 21.29
CA LEU A 267 15.56 16.53 19.84
C LEU A 267 14.52 15.63 19.18
N TRP A 268 13.92 16.10 18.09
CA TRP A 268 13.05 15.27 17.29
C TRP A 268 13.29 15.47 15.79
N THR A 269 12.98 14.44 15.03
CA THR A 269 12.95 14.50 13.56
C THR A 269 11.89 13.54 13.00
N GLY A 270 11.39 13.85 11.82
CA GLY A 270 10.53 12.94 11.05
C GLY A 270 11.35 12.12 10.07
N ILE A 271 11.01 10.84 9.92
CA ILE A 271 11.63 9.93 8.95
C ILE A 271 10.63 9.68 7.82
N SER A 272 11.05 9.89 6.57
CA SER A 272 10.27 9.60 5.36
C SER A 272 11.15 9.01 4.26
N THR A 273 10.57 8.48 3.18
CA THR A 273 11.32 7.98 2.02
C THR A 273 11.45 9.07 0.95
N ALA A 274 12.56 9.07 0.21
CA ALA A 274 12.81 10.03 -0.88
C ALA A 274 11.67 10.06 -1.92
N ARG A 275 11.08 8.89 -2.22
CA ARG A 275 9.92 8.77 -3.11
C ARG A 275 8.69 9.51 -2.58
N VAL A 276 8.35 9.32 -1.30
CA VAL A 276 7.21 10.00 -0.67
C VAL A 276 7.45 11.52 -0.65
N LEU A 277 8.69 11.96 -0.45
CA LEU A 277 9.07 13.38 -0.51
C LEU A 277 9.03 13.97 -1.93
N ALA A 278 9.40 13.19 -2.96
CA ALA A 278 9.32 13.61 -4.35
C ALA A 278 7.86 13.81 -4.84
N GLU A 279 6.94 12.96 -4.36
CA GLU A 279 5.50 13.03 -4.67
C GLU A 279 4.81 14.30 -4.10
N LEU A 280 5.47 15.06 -3.21
CA LEU A 280 4.98 16.34 -2.65
C LEU A 280 5.16 17.57 -3.56
N GLY A 281 5.75 17.43 -4.74
CA GLY A 281 5.89 18.55 -5.67
C GLY A 281 7.03 19.52 -5.32
N GLY A 282 8.18 19.01 -4.86
CA GLY A 282 9.43 19.77 -4.83
C GLY A 282 9.77 20.44 -3.49
N MET A 283 9.63 19.72 -2.37
CA MET A 283 10.37 20.10 -1.17
C MET A 283 11.86 19.78 -1.38
N THR A 284 12.75 20.74 -1.13
CA THR A 284 14.21 20.54 -1.28
C THR A 284 14.75 19.71 -0.12
N GLU A 285 15.84 18.95 -0.37
CA GLU A 285 16.52 18.10 0.64
C GLU A 285 16.83 18.85 1.95
N ASP A 286 16.99 20.17 1.88
CA ASP A 286 17.30 21.07 3.00
C ASP A 286 16.20 21.16 4.09
N GLN A 287 15.04 20.55 3.89
CA GLN A 287 13.87 20.66 4.79
C GLN A 287 13.65 19.44 5.71
N TRP A 288 14.49 18.39 5.60
CA TRP A 288 14.33 17.13 6.32
C TRP A 288 15.67 16.62 6.85
N ALA A 289 15.61 15.67 7.80
CA ALA A 289 16.82 15.09 8.35
C ALA A 289 17.21 13.95 7.43
N VAL A 290 18.43 14.02 6.91
CA VAL A 290 19.00 13.03 6.03
C VAL A 290 19.94 12.21 6.89
N GLY A 291 19.47 11.06 7.36
CA GLY A 291 20.38 10.02 7.81
C GLY A 291 21.34 9.70 6.66
N PRO A 292 22.60 9.26 6.91
CA PRO A 292 23.54 8.88 5.86
C PRO A 292 23.13 7.59 5.14
N GLY A 293 21.83 7.24 5.16
CA GLY A 293 21.23 6.08 4.56
C GLY A 293 21.83 5.88 3.19
N GLN A 294 22.55 4.78 3.06
CA GLN A 294 22.83 4.18 1.78
C GLN A 294 21.49 3.71 1.21
N ALA A 295 20.65 4.66 0.78
CA ALA A 295 19.91 4.41 -0.43
C ALA A 295 20.99 4.15 -1.47
N GLN A 296 21.30 2.87 -1.70
CA GLN A 296 21.59 2.53 -3.09
C GLN A 296 20.46 3.18 -3.87
N PRO A 297 20.75 4.02 -4.89
CA PRO A 297 19.71 4.41 -5.81
C PRO A 297 19.04 3.10 -6.20
N ASP A 298 17.75 2.96 -5.85
CA ASP A 298 16.93 1.88 -6.40
C ASP A 298 17.28 1.86 -7.87
N ASP A 299 17.77 0.70 -8.33
CA ASP A 299 18.33 0.50 -9.67
C ASP A 299 17.62 1.44 -10.64
N GLU A 300 18.41 2.32 -11.25
CA GLU A 300 17.98 3.15 -12.36
C GLU A 300 16.95 2.36 -13.15
N ASP A 301 15.73 2.92 -13.24
CA ASP A 301 14.77 2.56 -14.27
C ASP A 301 15.59 2.28 -15.53
N PRO A 302 15.76 1.01 -15.96
CA PRO A 302 16.55 0.74 -17.13
C PRO A 302 15.64 1.14 -18.26
N GLY A 303 15.65 2.42 -18.58
CA GLY A 303 14.71 3.01 -19.51
C GLY A 303 14.78 2.25 -20.82
N VAL A 304 13.77 1.42 -21.08
CA VAL A 304 13.28 0.92 -22.38
C VAL A 304 11.84 0.45 -22.20
#